data_AF-A0A4W3HT97-F1
#
_entry.id   AF-A0A4W3HT97-F1
#
_cell.length_a   1.000
_cell.length_b   1.000
_cell.length_c   1.000
_cell.angle_alpha   90.00
_cell.angle_beta   90.00
_cell.angle_gamma   90.00
#
_symmetry.space_group_name_H-M   'P 1'
#
loop_
_entity.id
_entity.type
_entity.pdbx_description
1 polymer ?
#
loop_
_entity_poly.entity_id
_entity_poly.type
_entity_poly.pdbx_seq_one_letter_code
_entity_poly.pdbx_strand_id
1 'polypeptide(L)'
;LVAQCYKPCKHGICTGPNLCTCFKGFKGKYCDADINECGLIPRLCSQRCMNTHGAYRCYCRYGYQMSPDGKTCSSKLTFLWLIVPIS
;
A
#
# COMPACT_ATOMS: atom_id res chain seq x y z
N LEU A 1 29.51 -3.12 -21.70
CA LEU A 1 29.50 -2.14 -20.59
C LEU A 1 28.72 -2.76 -19.45
N VAL A 2 29.37 -3.03 -18.31
CA VAL A 2 28.69 -3.57 -17.12
C VAL A 2 27.87 -2.42 -16.51
N ALA A 3 26.61 -2.66 -16.15
CA ALA A 3 25.81 -1.70 -15.41
C ALA A 3 26.39 -1.56 -14.00
N GLN A 4 27.38 -0.67 -13.85
CA GLN A 4 28.06 -0.45 -12.59
C GLN A 4 27.54 0.85 -11.96
N CYS A 5 26.89 0.70 -10.81
CA CYS A 5 26.46 1.82 -9.99
C CYS A 5 27.54 2.10 -8.95
N TYR A 6 28.17 3.27 -9.02
CA TYR A 6 29.17 3.69 -8.03
C TYR A 6 28.54 3.86 -6.65
N LYS A 7 27.27 4.29 -6.60
CA LYS A 7 26.43 4.26 -5.41
C LYS A 7 25.30 3.24 -5.58
N PRO A 8 25.14 2.28 -4.66
CA PRO A 8 24.16 1.21 -4.80
C PRO A 8 22.73 1.74 -4.72
N CYS A 9 21.84 1.12 -5.50
CA CYS A 9 20.39 1.33 -5.40
C CYS A 9 19.88 0.63 -4.14
N LYS A 10 19.24 1.34 -3.22
CA LYS A 10 18.73 0.78 -1.95
C LYS A 10 17.60 -0.22 -2.19
N HIS A 11 16.57 0.20 -2.91
CA HIS A 11 15.40 -0.62 -3.25
C HIS A 11 15.17 -0.63 -4.78
N GLY A 12 16.12 -1.16 -5.52
CA GLY A 12 16.03 -1.22 -6.98
C GLY A 12 17.20 -1.96 -7.61
N ILE A 13 17.21 -2.00 -8.94
CA ILE A 13 18.28 -2.63 -9.74
C ILE A 13 19.05 -1.57 -10.52
N CYS A 14 20.35 -1.81 -10.69
CA CYS A 14 21.21 -0.98 -11.52
C CYS A 14 21.02 -1.37 -12.99
N THR A 15 20.52 -0.44 -13.81
CA THR A 15 20.27 -0.67 -15.24
C THR A 15 21.25 0.08 -16.15
N GLY A 16 22.08 0.95 -15.57
CA GLY A 16 23.12 1.69 -16.26
C GLY A 16 24.03 2.44 -15.29
N PRO A 17 24.99 3.24 -15.78
CA PRO A 17 25.92 3.99 -14.93
C PRO A 17 25.19 4.94 -13.97
N ASN A 18 25.18 4.62 -12.68
CA ASN A 18 24.39 5.31 -11.64
C ASN A 18 22.90 5.45 -11.96
N LEU A 19 22.36 4.58 -12.82
CA LEU A 19 20.95 4.57 -13.18
C LEU A 19 20.26 3.44 -12.45
N CYS A 20 19.36 3.82 -11.54
CA CYS A 20 18.57 2.89 -10.74
C CYS A 20 17.14 2.81 -11.30
N THR A 21 16.66 1.60 -11.53
CA THR A 21 15.24 1.31 -11.70
C THR A 21 14.69 0.83 -10.35
N CYS A 22 13.84 1.65 -9.73
CA CYS A 22 13.33 1.37 -8.39
C CYS A 22 12.26 0.27 -8.40
N PHE A 23 12.23 -0.51 -7.32
CA PHE A 23 11.11 -1.39 -7.03
C PHE A 23 9.85 -0.57 -6.73
N LYS A 24 8.69 -1.19 -6.91
CA LYS A 24 7.40 -0.58 -6.60
C LYS A 24 7.38 -0.10 -5.14
N GLY A 25 6.83 1.09 -4.92
CA GLY A 25 6.76 1.72 -3.59
C GLY A 25 7.98 2.59 -3.24
N PHE A 26 9.00 2.68 -4.11
CA PHE A 26 10.20 3.48 -3.86
C PHE A 26 10.47 4.49 -4.98
N LYS A 27 11.11 5.60 -4.60
CA LYS A 27 11.50 6.71 -5.49
C LYS A 27 12.86 7.28 -5.11
N GLY A 28 13.31 8.24 -5.90
CA GLY A 28 14.60 8.91 -5.73
C GLY A 28 15.68 8.31 -6.62
N LYS A 29 16.77 9.06 -6.83
CA LYS A 29 17.88 8.67 -7.73
C LYS A 29 18.49 7.31 -7.35
N TYR A 30 18.49 6.97 -6.06
CA TYR A 30 19.06 5.73 -5.52
C TYR A 30 18.01 4.82 -4.86
N CYS A 31 16.71 5.06 -5.13
CA CYS A 31 15.60 4.30 -4.54
C CYS A 31 15.65 4.26 -3.00
N ASP A 32 16.05 5.39 -2.41
CA ASP A 32 16.27 5.59 -0.98
C ASP A 32 15.08 6.25 -0.27
N ALA A 33 14.11 6.75 -1.04
CA ALA A 33 12.89 7.33 -0.50
C ALA A 33 11.69 6.41 -0.75
N ASP A 34 10.89 6.22 0.28
CA ASP A 34 9.59 5.58 0.21
C ASP A 34 8.56 6.49 -0.50
N ILE A 35 7.64 5.89 -1.25
CA ILE A 35 6.50 6.60 -1.84
C ILE A 35 5.36 6.54 -0.84
N ASN A 36 4.93 7.70 -0.33
CA ASN A 36 3.70 7.78 0.42
C ASN A 36 2.48 7.72 -0.51
N GLU A 37 1.98 6.52 -0.82
CA GLU A 37 0.83 6.39 -1.73
C GLU A 37 -0.45 6.97 -1.13
N CYS A 38 -0.58 7.00 0.20
CA CYS A 38 -1.74 7.61 0.87
C CYS A 38 -1.84 9.12 0.65
N GLY A 39 -0.71 9.82 0.51
CA GLY A 39 -0.68 11.25 0.19
C GLY A 39 -0.72 11.54 -1.31
N LEU A 40 -0.34 10.57 -2.15
CA LEU A 40 -0.23 10.73 -3.59
C LEU A 40 -1.52 10.35 -4.33
N ILE A 41 -2.20 9.28 -3.89
CA ILE A 41 -3.35 8.71 -4.60
C ILE A 41 -4.63 9.02 -3.82
N PRO A 42 -5.47 9.95 -4.32
CA PRO A 42 -6.74 10.25 -3.68
C PRO A 42 -7.66 9.02 -3.73
N ARG A 43 -8.38 8.76 -2.63
CA ARG A 43 -9.31 7.64 -2.49
C ARG A 43 -8.67 6.25 -2.73
N LEU A 44 -7.37 6.10 -2.46
CA LEU A 44 -6.66 4.82 -2.57
C LEU A 44 -7.29 3.70 -1.70
N CYS A 45 -7.74 4.08 -0.51
CA CYS A 45 -8.52 3.26 0.39
C CYS A 45 -9.93 3.86 0.54
N SER A 46 -10.94 3.01 0.69
CA SER A 46 -12.32 3.45 0.94
C SER A 46 -12.49 4.24 2.24
N GLN A 47 -11.65 3.94 3.25
CA GLN A 47 -11.69 4.59 4.55
C GLN A 47 -10.31 5.12 4.95
N ARG A 48 -9.56 4.40 5.78
CA ARG A 48 -8.27 4.88 6.30
C ARG A 48 -7.11 4.26 5.50
N CYS A 49 -6.15 5.09 5.11
CA CYS A 49 -4.89 4.67 4.51
C CYS A 49 -3.75 4.89 5.49
N MET A 50 -2.82 3.94 5.57
CA MET A 50 -1.58 4.07 6.32
C MET A 50 -0.40 3.76 5.42
N ASN A 51 0.53 4.69 5.35
CA ASN A 51 1.78 4.48 4.63
C ASN A 51 2.67 3.49 5.40
N THR A 52 3.33 2.60 4.70
CA THR A 52 4.29 1.63 5.25
C THR A 52 5.55 1.61 4.39
N HIS A 53 6.65 1.06 4.89
CA HIS A 53 7.88 1.03 4.09
C HIS A 53 7.73 0.13 2.85
N GLY A 54 7.78 0.72 1.67
CA GLY A 54 7.65 0.11 0.35
C GLY A 54 6.22 -0.20 -0.09
N ALA A 55 5.21 0.21 0.69
CA ALA A 55 3.81 -0.12 0.42
C ALA A 55 2.83 0.73 1.25
N TYR A 56 1.55 0.43 1.14
CA TYR A 56 0.51 0.97 2.02
C TYR A 56 -0.41 -0.13 2.52
N ARG A 57 -1.16 0.17 3.58
CA ARG A 57 -2.26 -0.66 4.06
C ARG A 57 -3.52 0.17 4.26
N CYS A 58 -4.64 -0.38 3.81
CA CYS A 58 -5.95 0.16 4.11
C CYS A 58 -6.46 -0.43 5.43
N TYR A 59 -7.23 0.37 6.17
CA TYR A 59 -7.87 -0.04 7.42
C TYR A 59 -9.32 0.40 7.44
N CYS A 60 -10.16 -0.47 8.00
CA CYS A 60 -11.57 -0.20 8.23
C CYS A 60 -11.79 0.37 9.62
N ARG A 61 -12.73 1.30 9.74
CA ARG A 61 -13.26 1.79 11.02
C ARG A 61 -14.00 0.66 11.73
N TYR A 62 -14.20 0.85 13.04
CA TYR A 62 -14.99 -0.08 13.84
C TYR A 62 -16.37 -0.34 13.22
N GLY A 63 -16.79 -1.61 13.18
CA GLY A 63 -18.05 -2.04 12.55
C GLY A 63 -17.97 -2.39 11.06
N TYR A 64 -16.82 -2.17 10.40
CA TYR A 64 -16.61 -2.49 8.99
C TYR A 64 -15.63 -3.66 8.81
N GLN A 65 -15.74 -4.37 7.68
CA GLN A 65 -14.82 -5.43 7.28
C GLN A 65 -14.11 -5.10 5.98
N MET A 66 -12.83 -5.50 5.92
CA MET A 66 -12.03 -5.38 4.71
C MET A 66 -12.51 -6.38 3.66
N SER A 67 -12.75 -5.89 2.45
CA SER A 67 -13.08 -6.69 1.27
C SER A 67 -11.84 -7.41 0.74
N PRO A 68 -11.99 -8.47 -0.09
CA PRO A 68 -10.86 -9.22 -0.64
C PRO A 68 -9.91 -8.40 -1.51
N ASP A 69 -10.35 -7.25 -2.01
CA ASP A 69 -9.53 -6.29 -2.75
C ASP A 69 -8.47 -5.58 -1.89
N GLY A 70 -8.57 -5.70 -0.55
CA GLY A 70 -7.67 -5.07 0.42
C GLY A 70 -7.80 -3.55 0.52
N LYS A 71 -8.85 -2.95 -0.07
CA LYS A 71 -9.04 -1.50 -0.16
C LYS A 71 -10.42 -1.04 0.27
N THR A 72 -11.43 -1.88 0.05
CA THR A 72 -12.82 -1.55 0.28
C THR A 72 -13.28 -2.05 1.64
N CYS A 73 -14.00 -1.21 2.38
CA CYS A 73 -14.56 -1.54 3.67
C CYS A 73 -16.07 -1.56 3.57
N SER A 74 -16.69 -2.72 3.76
CA SER A 74 -18.14 -2.88 3.82
C SER A 74 -18.60 -2.93 5.28
N SER A 75 -19.76 -2.37 5.59
CA SER A 75 -20.34 -2.56 6.92
C SER A 75 -20.61 -4.04 7.12
N LYS A 76 -20.31 -4.57 8.30
CA LYS A 76 -21.00 -5.79 8.70
C LYS A 76 -22.47 -5.39 8.81
N LEU A 77 -23.29 -5.73 7.82
CA LEU A 77 -24.71 -5.91 8.08
C LEU A 77 -24.76 -7.03 9.11
N THR A 78 -24.73 -6.68 10.39
CA THR A 78 -25.11 -7.57 11.47
C THR A 78 -26.57 -7.88 11.26
N PHE A 79 -26.84 -8.88 10.41
CA PHE A 79 -28.08 -9.68 10.37
C PHE A 79 -28.22 -10.49 11.69
N LEU A 80 -27.89 -9.89 12.83
CA LEU A 80 -28.13 -10.45 14.17
C LEU A 80 -29.54 -10.12 14.69
N TRP A 81 -30.50 -9.89 13.77
CA TRP A 81 -31.93 -9.74 14.07
C TRP A 81 -32.83 -10.56 13.13
N LEU A 82 -32.29 -11.48 12.31
CA LEU A 82 -33.12 -12.44 11.55
C LEU A 82 -33.05 -13.88 12.07
N ILE A 83 -32.29 -14.15 13.14
CA ILE A 83 -32.23 -15.46 13.82
C ILE A 83 -32.10 -15.33 15.34
N VAL A 84 -32.71 -14.31 15.95
CA VAL A 84 -33.13 -14.43 17.36
C VAL A 84 -34.57 -14.94 17.30
N PRO A 85 -34.85 -16.26 17.43
CA PRO A 85 -36.20 -16.68 17.71
C PRO A 85 -36.59 -15.97 19.01
N ILE A 86 -37.53 -15.04 18.91
CA ILE A 86 -38.19 -14.44 20.07
C ILE A 86 -38.71 -15.63 20.88
N SER A 87 -38.10 -15.88 22.04
CA SER A 87 -38.66 -16.80 23.03
C SER A 87 -39.83 -16.14 23.73
#